data_AF-A0A2M7RM33-F1
#
_entry.id   AF-A0A2M7RM33-F1
#
_cell.length_a   1.000
_cell.length_b   1.000
_cell.length_c   1.000
_cell.angle_alpha   90.00
_cell.angle_beta   90.00
_cell.angle_gamma   90.00
#
_symmetry.space_group_name_H-M   'P 1'
#
loop_
_entity.id
_entity.type
_entity.pdbx_description
1 polymer ?
#
loop_
_entity_poly.entity_id
_entity_poly.type
_entity_poly.pdbx_seq_one_letter_code
_entity_poly.pdbx_strand_id
1 'polypeptide(L)'
;MKKGDTLHRLKIIEGHLKKVIRMVEDGDYCIDILNQSIAVQNALKKVDEKILEKHLKTCVKDAFSKGKSEKSIEEIIKLFQKK
;
A
#
# COMPACT_ATOMS: atom_id res chain seq x y z
N MET A 1 -1.52 11.75 11.19
CA MET A 1 -0.66 11.46 10.02
C MET A 1 0.09 12.74 9.65
N LYS A 2 1.43 12.77 9.56
CA LYS A 2 2.02 13.72 8.61
C LYS A 2 1.59 13.22 7.24
N LYS A 3 0.53 13.82 6.68
CA LYS A 3 -0.08 13.41 5.41
C LYS A 3 0.97 13.34 4.28
N GLY A 4 2.09 14.05 4.41
CA GLY A 4 3.18 14.19 3.44
C GLY A 4 3.76 12.88 2.87
N ASP A 5 4.47 12.05 3.65
CA ASP A 5 5.30 10.96 3.08
C ASP A 5 4.47 9.86 2.39
N THR A 6 3.44 9.33 3.04
CA THR A 6 2.58 8.29 2.44
C THR A 6 1.86 8.81 1.20
N LEU A 7 1.27 10.01 1.27
CA LEU A 7 0.58 10.61 0.12
C LEU A 7 1.55 10.91 -1.02
N HIS A 8 2.75 11.41 -0.70
CA HIS A 8 3.79 11.69 -1.69
C HIS A 8 4.21 10.42 -2.44
N ARG A 9 4.41 9.31 -1.72
CA ARG A 9 4.71 8.01 -2.33
C ARG A 9 3.57 7.50 -3.20
N LEU A 10 2.33 7.64 -2.75
CA LEU A 10 1.15 7.29 -3.55
C LEU A 10 1.07 8.11 -4.85
N LYS A 11 1.37 9.42 -4.80
CA LYS A 11 1.43 10.27 -6.02
C LYS A 11 2.54 9.85 -6.98
N ILE A 12 3.68 9.41 -6.47
CA ILE A 12 4.76 8.85 -7.30
C ILE A 12 4.28 7.57 -7.98
N ILE A 13 3.68 6.65 -7.21
CA ILE A 13 3.12 5.38 -7.73
C ILE A 13 2.06 5.64 -8.79
N GLU A 14 1.18 6.63 -8.59
CA GLU A 14 0.19 7.06 -9.59
C GLU A 14 0.85 7.44 -10.92
N GLY A 15 1.96 8.19 -10.88
CA GLY A 15 2.74 8.53 -12.07
C GLY A 15 3.33 7.31 -12.77
N HIS A 16 3.88 6.35 -12.01
CA HIS A 16 4.39 5.09 -12.58
C HIS A 16 3.28 4.23 -13.19
N LEU A 17 2.10 4.16 -12.56
CA LEU A 17 0.96 3.43 -13.10
C LEU A 17 0.46 4.09 -14.40
N LYS A 18 0.39 5.43 -14.46
CA LYS A 18 0.09 6.16 -15.70
C LYS A 18 1.08 5.84 -16.83
N LYS A 19 2.37 5.66 -16.50
CA LYS A 19 3.36 5.21 -17.47
C LYS A 19 3.05 3.80 -17.97
N VAL A 20 2.78 2.84 -17.08
CA VAL A 20 2.42 1.46 -17.45
C VAL A 20 1.21 1.44 -18.40
N ILE A 21 0.19 2.26 -18.12
CA ILE A 21 -1.00 2.39 -18.98
C ILE A 21 -0.59 2.84 -20.39
N ARG A 22 0.22 3.91 -20.50
CA ARG A 22 0.71 4.40 -21.81
C ARG A 22 1.51 3.34 -22.56
N MET A 23 2.40 2.62 -21.88
CA MET A 23 3.18 1.55 -22.51
C MET A 23 2.27 0.47 -23.13
N VAL A 24 1.14 0.15 -22.48
CA VAL A 24 0.15 -0.78 -23.04
C VAL A 24 -0.58 -0.16 -24.23
N GLU A 25 -0.97 1.11 -24.14
CA GLU A 25 -1.64 1.84 -25.22
C GLU A 25 -0.75 1.96 -26.48
N ASP A 26 0.55 2.20 -26.28
CA ASP A 26 1.56 2.38 -27.32
C ASP A 26 2.06 1.04 -27.91
N GLY A 27 1.67 -0.09 -27.31
CA GLY A 27 2.07 -1.42 -27.76
C GLY A 27 3.53 -1.76 -27.48
N ASP A 28 4.09 -1.22 -26.38
CA ASP A 28 5.48 -1.47 -25.97
C ASP A 28 5.75 -2.95 -25.68
N TYR A 29 7.03 -3.30 -25.62
CA TYR A 29 7.47 -4.67 -25.37
C TYR A 29 6.94 -5.22 -24.04
N CYS A 30 6.29 -6.39 -24.11
CA CYS A 30 5.57 -6.98 -22.99
C CYS A 30 6.43 -7.15 -21.72
N ILE A 31 7.71 -7.51 -21.86
CA ILE A 31 8.60 -7.71 -20.71
C ILE A 31 8.88 -6.37 -20.00
N ASP A 32 8.98 -5.27 -20.74
CA ASP A 32 9.20 -3.95 -20.15
C ASP A 32 7.97 -3.46 -19.40
N ILE A 33 6.77 -3.69 -19.95
CA ILE A 33 5.49 -3.44 -19.28
C ILE A 33 5.40 -4.23 -17.97
N LEU A 34 5.72 -5.53 -18.01
CA LEU A 34 5.71 -6.40 -16.84
C LEU A 34 6.70 -5.92 -15.77
N ASN A 35 7.92 -5.54 -16.16
CA ASN A 35 8.92 -5.00 -15.25
C ASN A 35 8.44 -3.71 -14.57
N GLN A 36 7.82 -2.78 -15.33
CA GLN A 36 7.27 -1.55 -14.75
C GLN A 36 6.07 -1.83 -13.84
N SER A 37 5.20 -2.77 -14.22
CA SER A 37 4.05 -3.20 -13.40
C SER A 37 4.50 -3.81 -12.05
N ILE A 38 5.51 -4.68 -12.07
CA ILE A 38 6.11 -5.25 -10.85
C ILE A 38 6.72 -4.15 -9.97
N ALA A 39 7.36 -3.14 -10.56
CA ALA A 39 7.88 -2.00 -9.82
C ALA A 39 6.77 -1.21 -9.11
N VAL A 40 5.62 -1.01 -9.77
CA VAL A 40 4.41 -0.39 -9.19
C VAL A 40 3.90 -1.22 -8.01
N GLN A 41 3.75 -2.53 -8.18
CA GLN A 41 3.29 -3.44 -7.13
C GLN A 41 4.21 -3.41 -5.90
N ASN A 42 5.53 -3.48 -6.12
CA ASN A 42 6.51 -3.42 -5.04
C ASN A 42 6.50 -2.07 -4.30
N ALA A 43 6.29 -0.97 -5.01
CA ALA A 43 6.16 0.35 -4.40
C ALA A 43 4.87 0.47 -3.56
N LEU A 44 3.76 -0.08 -4.04
CA LEU A 44 2.49 -0.12 -3.30
C LEU A 44 2.62 -0.95 -2.03
N LYS A 45 3.22 -2.14 -2.12
CA LYS A 45 3.48 -3.00 -0.95
C LYS A 45 4.23 -2.27 0.16
N LYS A 46 5.26 -1.49 -0.19
CA LYS A 46 6.01 -0.67 0.79
C LYS A 46 5.15 0.43 1.43
N VAL A 47 4.19 0.96 0.71
CA VAL A 47 3.24 1.95 1.25
C VAL A 47 2.28 1.26 2.23
N ASP A 48 1.76 0.09 1.88
CA ASP A 48 0.87 -0.70 2.74
C ASP A 48 1.55 -1.09 4.05
N GLU A 49 2.80 -1.57 3.99
CA GLU A 49 3.63 -1.87 5.16
C GLU A 49 3.76 -0.66 6.11
N LYS A 50 4.01 0.54 5.55
CA LYS A 50 4.08 1.77 6.35
C LYS A 50 2.74 2.16 6.98
N ILE A 51 1.64 1.99 6.25
CA ILE A 51 0.29 2.28 6.76
C ILE A 51 -0.02 1.33 7.92
N LEU A 52 0.28 0.03 7.75
CA LEU A 52 0.06 -0.99 8.76
C LEU A 52 0.94 -0.75 10.00
N GLU A 53 2.24 -0.50 9.83
CA GLU A 53 3.15 -0.20 10.94
C GLU A 53 2.62 0.96 11.79
N LYS A 54 2.13 2.01 11.13
CA LYS A 54 1.52 3.15 11.81
C LYS A 54 0.26 2.75 12.57
N HIS A 55 -0.64 1.99 11.93
CA HIS A 55 -1.89 1.55 12.54
C HIS A 55 -1.63 0.75 13.82
N LEU A 56 -0.67 -0.18 13.76
CA LEU A 56 -0.21 -0.97 14.91
C LEU A 56 0.33 -0.08 16.04
N LYS A 57 1.20 0.90 15.71
CA LYS A 57 1.83 1.79 16.70
C LYS A 57 0.88 2.82 17.33
N THR A 58 -0.27 3.09 16.72
CA THR A 58 -1.20 4.14 17.15
C THR A 58 -2.55 3.55 17.54
N CYS A 59 -3.40 3.25 16.55
CA CYS A 59 -4.76 2.77 16.77
C CYS A 59 -4.82 1.50 17.62
N VAL A 60 -3.99 0.51 17.31
CA VAL A 60 -3.97 -0.76 18.05
C VAL A 60 -3.41 -0.56 19.46
N LYS A 61 -2.29 0.16 19.58
CA LYS A 61 -1.72 0.53 20.88
C LYS A 61 -2.72 1.24 21.79
N ASP A 62 -3.46 2.20 21.25
CA ASP A 62 -4.51 2.93 21.98
C ASP A 62 -5.71 2.03 22.32
N ALA A 63 -6.07 1.08 21.45
CA ALA A 63 -7.13 0.12 21.69
C ALA A 63 -6.79 -0.83 22.84
N PHE A 64 -5.53 -1.27 22.95
CA PHE A 64 -5.04 -2.03 24.11
C PHE A 64 -5.19 -1.25 25.41
N SER A 65 -4.79 0.03 25.44
CA SER A 65 -4.96 0.88 26.63
C SER A 65 -6.42 1.13 27.02
N LYS A 66 -7.38 0.91 26.10
CA LYS A 66 -8.82 1.11 26.30
C LYS A 66 -9.61 -0.20 26.45
N GLY A 67 -8.95 -1.36 26.51
CA GLY A 67 -9.62 -2.67 26.59
C GLY A 67 -10.42 -3.06 25.35
N LYS A 68 -10.10 -2.50 24.17
CA LYS A 68 -10.78 -2.73 22.89
C LYS A 68 -9.89 -3.41 21.84
N SER A 69 -8.82 -4.08 22.27
CA SER A 69 -7.81 -4.66 21.40
C SER A 69 -8.34 -5.75 20.47
N GLU A 70 -9.30 -6.57 20.93
CA GLU A 70 -9.78 -7.74 20.18
C GLU A 70 -10.35 -7.37 18.81
N LYS A 71 -11.16 -6.32 18.75
CA LYS A 71 -11.74 -5.82 17.50
C LYS A 71 -10.67 -5.37 16.50
N SER A 72 -9.64 -4.65 16.98
CA SER A 72 -8.56 -4.18 16.13
C SER A 72 -7.66 -5.32 15.63
N ILE A 73 -7.50 -6.38 16.42
CA ILE A 73 -6.77 -7.59 16.01
C ILE A 73 -7.54 -8.34 14.93
N GLU A 74 -8.85 -8.54 15.11
CA GLU A 74 -9.71 -9.19 14.12
C GLU A 74 -9.69 -8.47 12.76
N GLU A 75 -9.73 -7.14 12.76
CA GLU A 75 -9.68 -6.33 11.53
C GLU A 75 -8.39 -6.61 10.74
N ILE A 76 -7.25 -6.72 11.42
CA ILE A 76 -5.97 -7.03 10.79
C ILE A 76 -5.96 -8.46 10.26
N ILE A 77 -6.43 -9.45 11.03
CA ILE A 77 -6.51 -10.84 10.59
C ILE A 77 -7.34 -10.95 9.30
N LYS A 78 -8.50 -10.28 9.25
CA LYS A 78 -9.38 -10.27 8.07
C LYS A 78 -8.70 -9.66 6.83
N LEU A 79 -7.85 -8.64 7.00
CA LEU A 79 -7.08 -8.06 5.90
C LEU A 79 -6.09 -9.06 5.29
N PHE A 80 -5.40 -9.86 6.10
CA PHE A 80 -4.42 -10.84 5.61
C PHE A 80 -5.06 -12.15 5.09
N GLN A 81 -6.31 -12.43 5.45
CA GLN A 81 -7.06 -13.58 4.94
C GLN A 81 -7.75 -13.31 3.59
N LYS A 82 -7.96 -12.03 3.22
CA LYS A 82 -8.37 -11.66 1.86
C LYS A 82 -7.22 -11.92 0.90
N LYS A 83 -7.19 -13.11 0.29
CA LYS A 83 -6.40 -13.39 -0.90
C LYS A 83 -7.00 -12.71 -2.12
#